data_AF-A0A7C4SHW7-F1
#
_entry.id   AF-A0A7C4SHW7-F1
#
_cell.length_a   1.000
_cell.length_b   1.000
_cell.length_c   1.000
_cell.angle_alpha   90.00
_cell.angle_beta   90.00
_cell.angle_gamma   90.00
#
_symmetry.space_group_name_H-M   'P 1'
#
loop_
_entity.id
_entity.type
_entity.pdbx_description
1 polymer ?
#
loop_
_entity_poly.entity_id
_entity_poly.type
_entity_poly.pdbx_seq_one_letter_code
_entity_poly.pdbx_strand_id
1 'polypeptide(L)'
;MRGIKDSFFGKPYKMLSMKASRERGAFGVLKSSVIGQLAFVSLLALSLLVSFMTPVSAAPEEVPELFPKTLSAAIAFSVAVISAGFGIARAGSAGLAAAAERPEIRTTAIIVAAFAEALAIYGIVIAFFILGA
;
A
#
# COMPACT_ATOMS: atom_id res chain seq x y z
N MET A 1 -12.64 -55.10 -14.47
CA MET A 1 -13.44 -54.03 -15.10
C MET A 1 -13.99 -53.02 -14.06
N ARG A 2 -13.13 -52.42 -13.22
CA ARG A 2 -13.51 -51.39 -12.24
C ARG A 2 -12.76 -50.08 -12.52
N GLY A 3 -13.06 -49.44 -13.65
CA GLY A 3 -12.30 -48.25 -14.07
C GLY A 3 -13.07 -47.25 -14.93
N ILE A 4 -14.40 -47.34 -14.97
CA ILE A 4 -15.24 -46.46 -15.81
C ILE A 4 -16.30 -45.72 -14.96
N LYS A 5 -16.54 -46.12 -13.70
CA LYS A 5 -17.55 -45.48 -12.84
C LYS A 5 -17.01 -44.29 -12.01
N ASP A 6 -15.69 -44.14 -11.90
CA ASP A 6 -15.09 -43.06 -11.09
C ASP A 6 -14.81 -41.78 -11.91
N SER A 7 -14.92 -41.84 -13.23
CA SER A 7 -14.76 -40.69 -14.12
C SER A 7 -16.01 -39.80 -14.20
N PHE A 8 -17.20 -40.35 -13.97
CA PHE A 8 -18.46 -39.60 -13.98
C PHE A 8 -18.89 -39.11 -12.60
N PHE A 9 -18.41 -39.75 -11.52
CA PHE A 9 -18.67 -39.36 -10.13
C PHE A 9 -17.42 -38.75 -9.45
N GLY A 10 -16.65 -38.01 -10.24
CA GLY A 10 -15.44 -37.27 -9.85
C GLY A 10 -15.71 -36.06 -8.96
N LYS A 11 -16.29 -36.32 -7.78
CA LYS A 11 -16.11 -35.63 -6.49
C LYS A 11 -16.64 -34.19 -6.35
N PRO A 12 -17.95 -34.00 -6.06
CA PRO A 12 -18.47 -32.72 -5.53
C PRO A 12 -17.73 -32.25 -4.26
N TYR A 13 -17.18 -33.18 -3.48
CA TYR A 13 -16.41 -32.93 -2.26
C TYR A 13 -15.03 -32.28 -2.52
N LYS A 14 -14.42 -32.49 -3.69
CA LYS A 14 -13.13 -31.85 -4.05
C LYS A 14 -13.32 -30.37 -4.41
N MET A 15 -14.47 -30.02 -5.00
CA MET A 15 -14.86 -28.62 -5.21
C MET A 15 -15.20 -27.89 -3.91
N LEU A 16 -15.88 -28.56 -2.98
CA LEU A 16 -16.18 -28.02 -1.65
C LEU A 16 -14.90 -27.73 -0.84
N SER A 17 -13.91 -28.63 -0.87
CA SER A 17 -12.65 -28.39 -0.17
C SER A 17 -11.76 -27.32 -0.84
N MET A 18 -11.82 -27.18 -2.17
CA MET A 18 -11.17 -26.08 -2.90
C MET A 18 -11.79 -24.71 -2.57
N LYS A 19 -13.13 -24.60 -2.51
CA LYS A 19 -13.80 -23.37 -2.05
C LYS A 19 -13.39 -23.02 -0.62
N ALA A 20 -13.42 -24.01 0.28
CA ALA A 20 -13.03 -23.82 1.68
C ALA A 20 -11.55 -23.40 1.84
N SER A 21 -10.63 -23.89 0.99
CA SER A 21 -9.22 -23.49 1.01
C SER A 21 -9.00 -22.07 0.49
N ARG A 22 -9.73 -21.65 -0.56
CA ARG A 22 -9.64 -20.31 -1.15
C ARG A 22 -10.17 -19.22 -0.20
N GLU A 23 -11.27 -19.52 0.50
CA GLU A 23 -11.86 -18.60 1.50
C GLU A 23 -10.97 -18.41 2.72
N ARG A 24 -10.28 -19.47 3.18
CA ARG A 24 -9.31 -19.39 4.28
C ARG A 24 -8.10 -18.49 3.94
N GLY A 25 -7.62 -18.55 2.69
CA GLY A 25 -6.52 -17.70 2.21
C GLY A 25 -6.91 -16.22 2.13
N ALA A 26 -8.09 -15.91 1.59
CA ALA A 26 -8.59 -14.54 1.50
C ALA A 26 -8.81 -13.91 2.88
N PHE A 27 -9.35 -14.66 3.84
CA PHE A 27 -9.53 -14.20 5.21
C PHE A 27 -8.19 -13.94 5.93
N GLY A 28 -7.15 -14.73 5.61
CA GLY A 28 -5.80 -14.54 6.15
C GLY A 28 -5.15 -13.25 5.65
N VAL A 29 -5.22 -12.98 4.34
CA VAL A 29 -4.68 -11.75 3.73
C VAL A 29 -5.44 -10.52 4.19
N LEU A 30 -6.77 -10.62 4.34
CA LEU A 30 -7.58 -9.52 4.85
C LEU A 30 -7.22 -9.18 6.30
N LYS A 31 -7.07 -10.19 7.18
CA LYS A 31 -6.66 -9.98 8.58
C LYS A 31 -5.26 -9.38 8.68
N SER A 32 -4.28 -9.88 7.92
CA SER A 32 -2.91 -9.34 7.95
C SER A 32 -2.84 -7.91 7.40
N SER A 33 -3.63 -7.58 6.36
CA SER A 33 -3.73 -6.20 5.84
C SER A 33 -4.36 -5.24 6.85
N VAL A 34 -5.43 -5.66 7.54
CA VAL A 34 -6.09 -4.82 8.56
C VAL A 34 -5.18 -4.60 9.76
N ILE A 35 -4.47 -5.62 10.22
CA ILE A 35 -3.48 -5.50 11.29
C ILE A 35 -2.35 -4.53 10.90
N GLY A 36 -1.88 -4.61 9.65
CA GLY A 36 -0.88 -3.68 9.12
C GLY A 36 -1.37 -2.23 9.08
N GLN A 37 -2.60 -2.00 8.64
CA GLN A 37 -3.22 -0.66 8.67
C GLN A 37 -3.40 -0.14 10.09
N LEU A 38 -3.85 -0.98 11.03
CA LEU A 38 -4.01 -0.60 12.43
C LEU A 38 -2.67 -0.26 13.10
N ALA A 39 -1.60 -1.02 12.81
CA ALA A 39 -0.26 -0.73 13.29
C ALA A 39 0.29 0.59 12.72
N PHE A 40 0.09 0.84 11.42
CA PHE A 40 0.49 2.11 10.80
C PHE A 40 -0.26 3.31 11.39
N VAL A 41 -1.58 3.19 11.59
CA VAL A 41 -2.41 4.23 12.20
C VAL A 41 -2.03 4.48 13.66
N SER A 42 -1.73 3.44 14.43
CA SER A 42 -1.30 3.62 15.84
C SER A 42 0.05 4.30 15.92
N LEU A 43 0.98 3.98 15.01
CA LEU A 43 2.29 4.62 14.94
C LEU A 43 2.18 6.10 14.54
N LEU A 44 1.34 6.41 13.53
CA LEU A 44 1.02 7.78 13.13
C LEU A 44 0.38 8.58 14.29
N ALA A 45 -0.59 7.98 14.99
CA ALA A 45 -1.26 8.61 16.12
C ALA A 45 -0.30 8.87 17.28
N LEU A 46 0.64 7.96 17.55
CA LEU A 46 1.67 8.15 18.56
C LEU A 46 2.64 9.27 18.18
N SER A 47 3.08 9.35 16.91
CA SER A 47 3.92 10.45 16.41
C SER A 47 3.22 11.81 16.53
N LEU A 48 1.92 11.88 16.24
CA LEU A 48 1.12 13.09 16.41
C LEU A 48 0.98 13.47 17.89
N LEU A 49 0.72 12.50 18.78
CA LEU A 49 0.65 12.72 20.23
C LEU A 49 1.96 13.29 20.80
N VAL A 50 3.11 12.73 20.39
CA VAL A 50 4.44 13.22 20.79
C VAL A 50 4.68 14.66 20.31
N SER A 51 4.17 15.03 19.14
CA SER A 51 4.28 16.39 18.60
C SER A 51 3.51 17.45 19.40
N PHE A 52 2.44 17.05 20.13
CA PHE A 52 1.73 17.93 21.06
C PHE A 52 2.43 18.08 22.43
N MET A 53 3.35 17.17 22.77
CA MET A 53 4.05 17.15 24.07
C MET A 53 5.38 17.92 24.06
N THR A 54 5.87 18.36 22.89
CA THR A 54 7.08 19.18 22.82
C THR A 54 6.74 20.62 23.24
N PRO A 55 7.32 21.15 24.33
CA PRO A 55 7.05 22.52 24.75
C PRO A 55 7.55 23.49 23.68
N VAL A 56 6.64 24.31 23.14
CA VAL A 56 6.99 25.43 22.27
C VAL A 56 7.73 26.44 23.13
N SER A 57 9.07 26.38 23.15
CA SER A 57 9.88 27.28 23.96
C SER A 57 9.75 28.69 23.41
N ALA A 58 9.15 29.57 24.21
CA ALA A 58 9.00 30.99 23.93
C ALA A 58 10.36 31.68 24.03
N ALA A 59 11.07 31.77 22.91
CA ALA A 59 12.15 32.72 22.66
C ALA A 59 11.73 33.62 21.47
N PRO A 60 12.23 34.86 21.37
CA PRO A 60 11.52 36.03 20.81
C PRO A 60 11.06 35.85 19.36
N GLU A 61 10.01 36.59 18.99
CA GLU A 61 9.33 36.61 17.68
C GLU A 61 10.26 36.84 16.48
N GLU A 62 11.05 35.84 16.12
CA GLU A 62 11.41 35.53 14.75
C GLU A 62 10.69 34.22 14.45
N VAL A 63 9.73 34.23 13.51
CA VAL A 63 9.08 32.99 13.06
C VAL A 63 10.20 32.04 12.65
N PRO A 64 10.47 30.94 13.39
CA PRO A 64 11.62 30.11 13.09
C PRO A 64 11.36 29.54 11.70
N GLU A 65 12.12 29.94 10.68
CA GLU A 65 11.93 29.48 9.29
C GLU A 65 11.87 27.95 9.17
N LEU A 66 12.39 27.25 10.17
CA LEU A 66 12.41 25.81 10.30
C LEU A 66 11.00 25.17 10.44
N PHE A 67 10.06 25.81 11.16
CA PHE A 67 8.70 25.27 11.34
C PHE A 67 7.87 25.23 10.05
N PRO A 68 7.76 26.32 9.26
CA PRO A 68 7.03 26.28 7.99
C PRO A 68 7.72 25.39 6.95
N LYS A 69 9.06 25.33 6.91
CA LYS A 69 9.83 24.48 5.98
C LYS A 69 9.58 22.99 6.22
N THR A 70 9.68 22.54 7.47
CA THR A 70 9.46 21.13 7.82
C THR A 70 8.02 20.69 7.62
N LEU A 71 7.05 21.53 8.00
CA LEU A 71 5.63 21.24 7.81
C LEU A 71 5.26 21.18 6.31
N SER A 72 5.73 22.14 5.50
CA SER A 72 5.47 22.14 4.07
C SER A 72 6.14 20.96 3.34
N ALA A 73 7.36 20.58 3.73
CA ALA A 73 8.03 19.39 3.21
C ALA A 73 7.27 18.09 3.56
N ALA A 74 6.79 17.96 4.80
CA ALA A 74 6.02 16.80 5.24
C ALA A 74 4.67 16.67 4.49
N ILE A 75 3.98 17.79 4.27
CA ILE A 75 2.73 17.82 3.51
C ILE A 75 3.00 17.46 2.04
N ALA A 76 4.04 18.04 1.41
CA ALA A 76 4.40 17.75 0.02
C ALA A 76 4.66 16.26 -0.21
N PHE A 77 5.47 15.63 0.66
CA PHE A 77 5.78 14.21 0.54
C PHE A 77 4.58 13.30 0.84
N SER A 78 3.83 13.56 1.92
CA SER A 78 2.70 12.71 2.33
C SER A 78 1.58 12.68 1.28
N VAL A 79 1.22 13.83 0.70
CA VAL A 79 0.21 13.90 -0.38
C VAL A 79 0.68 13.12 -1.61
N ALA A 80 1.96 13.26 -2.01
CA ALA A 80 2.52 12.51 -3.13
C ALA A 80 2.45 10.99 -2.93
N VAL A 81 2.80 10.50 -1.73
CA VAL A 81 2.76 9.07 -1.40
C VAL A 81 1.32 8.53 -1.39
N ILE A 82 0.35 9.29 -0.85
CA ILE A 82 -1.07 8.89 -0.86
C ILE A 82 -1.58 8.75 -2.30
N SER A 83 -1.27 9.72 -3.17
CA SER A 83 -1.64 9.67 -4.59
C SER A 83 -0.97 8.50 -5.32
N ALA A 84 0.33 8.26 -5.08
CA ALA A 84 1.06 7.14 -5.65
C ALA A 84 0.46 5.79 -5.21
N GLY A 85 0.16 5.63 -3.93
CA GLY A 85 -0.47 4.42 -3.38
C GLY A 85 -1.82 4.10 -4.03
N PHE A 86 -2.63 5.12 -4.33
CA PHE A 86 -3.88 4.94 -5.07
C PHE A 86 -3.65 4.45 -6.51
N GLY A 87 -2.65 5.00 -7.20
CA GLY A 87 -2.23 4.56 -8.53
C GLY A 87 -1.78 3.09 -8.52
N ILE A 88 -0.91 2.73 -7.57
CA ILE A 88 -0.38 1.37 -7.40
C ILE A 88 -1.51 0.37 -7.10
N ALA A 89 -2.45 0.71 -6.22
CA ALA A 89 -3.57 -0.17 -5.88
C ALA A 89 -4.44 -0.53 -7.11
N ARG A 90 -4.71 0.45 -7.98
CA ARG A 90 -5.51 0.25 -9.19
C ARG A 90 -4.73 -0.41 -10.31
N ALA A 91 -3.52 0.08 -10.61
CA ALA A 91 -2.67 -0.49 -11.65
C ALA A 91 -2.20 -1.90 -11.31
N GLY A 92 -1.85 -2.15 -10.05
CA GLY A 92 -1.41 -3.47 -9.56
C GLY A 92 -2.53 -4.52 -9.62
N SER A 93 -3.75 -4.18 -9.17
CA SER A 93 -4.88 -5.12 -9.23
C SER A 93 -5.29 -5.44 -10.67
N ALA A 94 -5.38 -4.43 -11.54
CA ALA A 94 -5.66 -4.62 -12.97
C ALA A 94 -4.54 -5.42 -13.66
N GLY A 95 -3.29 -5.11 -13.35
CA GLY A 95 -2.11 -5.77 -13.88
C GLY A 95 -2.05 -7.25 -13.51
N LEU A 96 -2.31 -7.60 -12.24
CA LEU A 96 -2.35 -8.99 -11.78
C LEU A 96 -3.50 -9.78 -12.42
N ALA A 97 -4.68 -9.16 -12.59
CA ALA A 97 -5.81 -9.79 -13.28
C ALA A 97 -5.47 -10.08 -14.75
N ALA A 98 -4.94 -9.09 -15.47
CA ALA A 98 -4.57 -9.23 -16.87
C ALA A 98 -3.43 -10.25 -17.06
N ALA A 99 -2.44 -10.24 -16.16
CA ALA A 99 -1.33 -11.19 -16.12
C ALA A 99 -1.73 -12.65 -15.82
N ALA A 100 -2.94 -12.87 -15.26
CA ALA A 100 -3.48 -14.19 -15.02
C ALA A 100 -4.06 -14.82 -16.29
N GLU A 101 -4.60 -14.00 -17.20
CA GLU A 101 -5.12 -14.43 -18.50
C GLU A 101 -4.04 -14.46 -19.58
N ARG A 102 -3.16 -13.44 -19.60
CA ARG A 102 -2.11 -13.26 -20.60
C ARG A 102 -0.76 -13.10 -19.90
N PRO A 103 0.03 -14.17 -19.74
CA PRO A 103 1.29 -14.08 -19.00
C PRO A 103 2.33 -13.21 -19.72
N GLU A 104 2.19 -12.97 -21.03
CA GLU A 104 3.14 -12.17 -21.82
C GLU A 104 3.15 -10.70 -21.41
N ILE A 105 2.05 -10.18 -20.85
CA ILE A 105 1.94 -8.78 -20.42
C ILE A 105 2.37 -8.55 -18.96
N ARG A 106 2.83 -9.59 -18.25
CA ARG A 106 3.28 -9.51 -16.85
C ARG A 106 4.31 -8.42 -16.61
N THR A 107 5.35 -8.38 -17.44
CA THR A 107 6.42 -7.41 -17.31
C THR A 107 5.91 -5.99 -17.52
N THR A 108 5.08 -5.79 -18.55
CA THR A 108 4.46 -4.48 -18.81
C THR A 108 3.54 -4.04 -17.68
N ALA A 109 2.78 -4.96 -17.09
CA ALA A 109 1.91 -4.68 -15.95
C ALA A 109 2.70 -4.20 -14.72
N ILE A 110 3.86 -4.80 -14.43
CA ILE A 110 4.76 -4.37 -13.36
C ILE A 110 5.34 -2.98 -13.68
N ILE A 111 5.74 -2.73 -14.92
CA ILE A 111 6.27 -1.41 -15.34
C ILE A 111 5.21 -0.31 -15.16
N VAL A 112 3.95 -0.56 -15.53
CA VAL A 112 2.86 0.40 -15.35
C VAL A 112 2.61 0.69 -13.87
N ALA A 113 2.68 -0.33 -13.00
CA ALA A 113 2.58 -0.13 -11.55
C ALA A 113 3.77 0.68 -11.00
N ALA A 114 5.00 0.43 -11.47
CA ALA A 114 6.19 1.18 -11.08
C ALA A 114 6.16 2.66 -11.53
N PHE A 115 5.51 2.96 -12.66
CA PHE A 115 5.30 4.35 -13.09
C PHE A 115 4.49 5.18 -12.09
N ALA A 116 3.57 4.56 -11.34
CA ALA A 116 2.84 5.24 -10.28
C ALA A 116 3.74 5.53 -9.05
N GLU A 117 4.75 4.70 -8.80
CA GLU A 117 5.71 4.89 -7.71
C GLU A 117 6.65 6.08 -7.95
N ALA A 118 6.95 6.42 -9.21
CA ALA A 118 7.76 7.57 -9.55
C ALA A 118 7.24 8.89 -8.95
N LEU A 119 5.92 9.03 -8.75
CA LEU A 119 5.32 10.18 -8.07
C LEU A 119 5.78 10.31 -6.60
N ALA A 120 5.92 9.19 -5.88
CA ALA A 120 6.42 9.20 -4.51
C ALA A 120 7.89 9.62 -4.45
N ILE A 121 8.70 9.18 -5.43
CA ILE A 121 10.11 9.56 -5.56
C ILE A 121 10.22 11.06 -5.86
N TYR A 122 9.40 11.61 -6.74
CA TYR A 122 9.36 13.06 -6.95
C TYR A 122 8.92 13.82 -5.70
N GLY A 123 7.96 13.29 -4.92
CA GLY A 123 7.53 13.88 -3.65
C GLY A 123 8.66 14.03 -2.63
N ILE A 124 9.51 13.01 -2.48
CA ILE A 124 10.66 13.09 -1.56
C ILE A 124 11.74 14.05 -2.08
N VAL A 125 11.97 14.11 -3.40
CA VAL A 125 12.89 15.09 -4.00
C VAL A 125 12.43 16.52 -3.76
N ILE A 126 11.14 16.80 -3.93
CA ILE A 126 10.57 18.13 -3.64
C ILE A 126 10.69 18.47 -2.15
N ALA A 127 10.48 17.49 -1.26
CA ALA A 127 10.69 17.69 0.18
C ALA A 127 12.15 18.07 0.50
N PHE A 128 13.14 17.44 -0.13
CA PHE A 128 14.55 17.84 0.03
C PHE A 128 14.82 19.26 -0.48
N PHE A 129 14.24 19.65 -1.62
CA PHE A 129 14.35 21.02 -2.12
C PHE A 129 13.70 22.06 -1.18
N ILE A 130 12.57 21.74 -0.55
CA ILE A 130 11.93 22.62 0.44
C ILE A 130 12.81 22.77 1.69
N LEU A 131 13.46 21.68 2.12
CA LEU A 131 14.36 21.68 3.27
C LEU A 131 15.70 22.37 2.98
N GLY A 132 16.03 22.59 1.71
CA GLY A 132 17.32 23.16 1.29
C GLY A 132 18.49 22.20 1.55
N ALA A 133 18.22 20.89 1.52
CA ALA A 133 19.19 19.81 1.72
C ALA A 133 19.75 19.27 0.40
#